data_AF-A0A3D4TRB6-F1
#
_entry.id   AF-A0A3D4TRB6-F1
#
_cell.length_a   1.000
_cell.length_b   1.000
_cell.length_c   1.000
_cell.angle_alpha   90.00
_cell.angle_beta   90.00
_cell.angle_gamma   90.00
#
_symmetry.space_group_name_H-M   'P 1'
#
loop_
_entity.id
_entity.type
_entity.pdbx_description
1 polymer ?
#
loop_
_entity_poly.entity_id
_entity_poly.type
_entity_poly.pdbx_seq_one_letter_code
_entity_poly.pdbx_strand_id
1 'polypeptide(L)' 'MTAPIRIAVLASGRGSNLQAILDAIAAGRLPAEVVGVFSDRPA' A
#
# COMPACT_ATOMS: atom_id res chain seq x y z
N MET A 1 -17.00 -14.26 4.88
CA MET A 1 -16.03 -13.15 4.98
C MET A 1 -15.09 -13.26 3.79
N THR A 2 -15.01 -12.24 2.95
CA THR A 2 -14.06 -12.22 1.84
C THR A 2 -12.68 -11.83 2.37
N ALA A 3 -11.65 -12.57 2.02
CA ALA A 3 -10.28 -12.22 2.42
C ALA A 3 -9.87 -10.86 1.82
N PRO A 4 -9.06 -10.06 2.54
CA PRO A 4 -8.59 -8.77 2.04
C PRO A 4 -7.71 -8.96 0.79
N ILE A 5 -7.79 -8.00 -0.13
CA ILE A 5 -6.94 -7.98 -1.33
C ILE A 5 -5.49 -7.74 -0.91
N ARG A 6 -4.56 -8.59 -1.35
CA ARG A 6 -3.14 -8.44 -1.07
C ARG A 6 -2.48 -7.57 -2.13
N ILE A 7 -1.85 -6.48 -1.71
CA ILE A 7 -1.23 -5.46 -2.59
C ILE A 7 0.28 -5.46 -2.37
N ALA A 8 1.05 -5.61 -3.46
CA ALA A 8 2.47 -5.28 -3.48
C ALA A 8 2.67 -3.94 -4.21
N VAL A 9 3.50 -3.07 -3.66
CA VAL A 9 3.73 -1.72 -4.18
C VAL A 9 5.17 -1.58 -4.67
N LEU A 10 5.33 -1.11 -5.90
CA LEU A 10 6.62 -0.65 -6.44
C LEU A 10 6.62 0.88 -6.45
N ALA A 11 7.60 1.50 -5.80
CA ALA A 11 7.64 2.95 -5.64
C ALA A 11 9.05 3.51 -5.88
N SER A 12 9.14 4.46 -6.82
CA SER A 12 10.35 5.25 -7.12
C SER A 12 10.14 6.74 -6.83
N GLY A 13 9.16 7.09 -5.99
CA GLY A 13 8.74 8.48 -5.70
C GLY A 13 8.87 8.85 -4.23
N ARG A 14 8.24 9.95 -3.82
CA ARG A 14 8.11 10.36 -2.40
C ARG A 14 7.15 9.48 -1.59
N GLY A 15 6.41 8.58 -2.24
CA GLY A 15 5.48 7.67 -1.58
C GLY A 15 4.09 8.26 -1.27
N SER A 16 3.72 9.43 -1.81
CA SER A 16 2.40 10.04 -1.53
C SER A 16 1.22 9.14 -1.90
N ASN A 17 1.31 8.39 -3.01
CA ASN A 17 0.27 7.44 -3.39
C ASN A 17 0.23 6.22 -2.45
N LEU A 18 1.39 5.73 -2.01
CA LEU A 18 1.46 4.67 -1.02
C LEU A 18 0.81 5.13 0.29
N GLN A 19 1.11 6.34 0.75
CA GLN A 19 0.49 6.93 1.93
C GLN A 19 -1.03 7.00 1.78
N ALA A 20 -1.55 7.51 0.66
CA ALA A 20 -2.99 7.59 0.43
C ALA A 20 -3.68 6.21 0.43
N ILE A 21 -3.01 5.17 -0.09
CA ILE A 21 -3.51 3.79 -0.05
C ILE A 21 -3.54 3.28 1.39
N LEU A 22 -2.45 3.47 2.15
CA LEU A 22 -2.38 3.07 3.56
C LEU A 22 -3.45 3.77 4.40
N ASP A 23 -3.68 5.07 4.18
CA ASP A 23 -4.72 5.84 4.85
C ASP A 23 -6.13 5.32 4.51
N ALA A 24 -6.36 4.88 3.27
CA ALA A 24 -7.63 4.29 2.87
C ALA A 24 -7.87 2.91 3.51
N ILE A 25 -6.82 2.10 3.66
CA ILE A 25 -6.88 0.82 4.38
C ILE A 25 -7.15 1.06 5.87
N ALA A 26 -6.40 1.96 6.50
CA ALA A 26 -6.55 2.30 7.92
C ALA A 26 -7.95 2.86 8.23
N ALA A 27 -8.53 3.63 7.30
CA ALA A 27 -9.89 4.16 7.41
C ALA A 27 -11.00 3.12 7.10
N GLY A 28 -10.64 1.87 6.76
CA GLY A 28 -11.61 0.84 6.37
C GLY A 28 -12.32 1.08 5.04
N ARG A 29 -11.87 2.06 4.25
CA ARG A 29 -12.43 2.41 2.92
C ARG A 29 -11.91 1.50 1.82
N LEU A 30 -10.79 0.83 2.05
CA LEU A 30 -10.20 -0.13 1.13
C LEU A 30 -9.98 -1.47 1.88
N PRO A 31 -10.75 -2.54 1.56
CA PRO A 31 -10.58 -3.86 2.19
C PRO A 31 -9.38 -4.60 1.58
N ALA A 32 -8.18 -4.10 1.89
CA ALA A 32 -6.92 -4.61 1.37
C ALA A 32 -5.82 -4.58 2.43
N GLU A 33 -4.71 -5.25 2.11
CA GLU A 33 -3.50 -5.32 2.92
C GLU A 33 -2.29 -5.05 2.01
N VAL A 34 -1.41 -4.12 2.39
CA VAL A 34 -0.12 -3.95 1.72
C VAL A 34 0.85 -4.98 2.29
N VAL A 35 1.26 -5.94 1.47
CA VAL A 35 2.09 -7.08 1.88
C VAL A 35 3.56 -6.91 1.53
N GLY A 36 3.91 -5.84 0.80
CA GLY A 36 5.29 -5.54 0.44
C GLY A 36 5.41 -4.21 -0.28
N VAL A 37 6.52 -3.52 -0.03
CA VAL A 37 6.89 -2.28 -0.72
C VAL A 37 8.31 -2.42 -1.22
N PHE A 38 8.51 -2.17 -2.51
CA PHE A 38 9.80 -2.31 -3.19
C PHE A 38 10.17 -0.97 -3.81
N SER A 39 11.41 -0.52 -3.57
CA SER A 39 11.92 0.73 -4.13
C SER A 39 13.22 0.49 -4.87
N ASP A 40 13.40 1.25 -5.95
CA ASP A 40 14.68 1.39 -6.66
C ASP A 40 15.62 2.38 -5.96
N ARG A 41 15.12 3.15 -4.97
CA ARG A 41 15.94 4.02 -4.14
C ARG A 41 16.52 3.24 -2.96
N PRO A 42 17.81 3.44 -2.64
CA PRO A 42 18.42 2.86 -1.45
C PRO A 42 17.80 3.47 -0.18
N ALA A 43 17.85 2.69 0.90
CA ALA A 43 17.41 3.08 2.24
C ALA A 43 18.43 3.97 2.95
#